data_AF-A0A2D0J0E4-F1
#
_entry.id   AF-A0A2D0J0E4-F1
#
_cell.length_a   1.000
_cell.length_b   1.000
_cell.length_c   1.000
_cell.angle_alpha   90.00
_cell.angle_beta   90.00
_cell.angle_gamma   90.00
#
_symmetry.space_group_name_H-M   'P 1'
#
loop_
_entity.id
_entity.type
_entity.pdbx_description
1 polymer ?
#
loop_
_entity_poly.entity_id
_entity_poly.type
_entity_poly.pdbx_seq_one_letter_code
_entity_poly.pdbx_strand_id
1 'polypeptide(L)' 'MNKICALLFFAVMLCSGCATIVGKETQLVQINSQPSGAKFSIKDETGTEIAHGNTPQSVMLAKSDGHYFHH' A
#
# COMPACT_ATOMS: atom_id res chain seq x y z
N MET A 1 42.69 -6.16 21.27
CA MET A 1 41.67 -6.90 20.50
C MET A 1 40.27 -6.79 21.11
N ASN A 2 40.13 -6.84 22.43
CA ASN A 2 38.89 -6.62 23.21
C ASN A 2 38.15 -5.27 22.97
N LYS A 3 38.86 -4.15 22.75
CA LYS A 3 38.24 -2.81 22.61
C LYS A 3 37.55 -2.55 21.26
N ILE A 4 38.04 -3.21 20.20
CA ILE A 4 37.54 -3.03 18.83
C ILE A 4 36.20 -3.77 18.66
N CYS A 5 36.05 -4.96 19.27
CA CYS A 5 34.81 -5.71 19.25
C CYS A 5 33.65 -4.97 19.92
N ALA A 6 33.91 -4.24 21.01
CA ALA A 6 32.88 -3.45 21.69
C ALA A 6 32.37 -2.28 20.84
N LEU A 7 33.26 -1.64 20.07
CA LEU A 7 32.91 -0.51 19.19
C LEU A 7 32.06 -0.96 17.99
N LEU A 8 32.36 -2.14 17.44
CA LEU A 8 31.59 -2.75 16.35
C LEU A 8 30.17 -3.13 16.80
N PHE A 9 30.00 -3.60 18.03
CA PHE A 9 28.68 -3.96 18.57
C PHE A 9 27.77 -2.74 18.76
N PHE A 10 28.35 -1.60 19.15
CA PHE A 10 27.60 -0.35 19.34
C PHE A 10 27.14 0.26 18.01
N ALA A 11 27.93 0.10 16.94
CA ALA A 11 27.59 0.61 15.61
C ALA A 11 26.36 -0.09 14.99
N VAL A 12 26.15 -1.38 15.27
CA VAL A 12 25.01 -2.15 14.73
C VAL A 12 23.68 -1.75 15.38
N MET A 13 23.69 -1.37 16.66
CA MET A 13 22.48 -0.92 17.37
C MET A 13 21.97 0.46 16.90
N LEU A 14 22.83 1.30 16.31
CA LEU A 14 22.45 2.63 15.82
C LEU A 14 21.73 2.58 14.46
N CYS A 15 21.74 1.44 13.76
CA CYS A 15 21.09 1.25 12.46
C CYS A 15 19.64 0.76 12.54
N SER A 16 19.01 0.75 13.73
CA SER A 16 17.58 0.42 13.86
C SER A 16 16.70 1.55 13.30
N GLY A 17 16.42 1.50 12.00
CA GLY A 17 15.54 2.43 11.32
C GLY A 17 14.08 2.28 11.77
N CYS A 18 13.47 3.35 12.26
CA CYS A 18 12.02 3.44 12.47
C CYS A 18 11.33 3.64 11.12
N ALA A 19 11.19 2.57 10.33
CA ALA A 19 10.36 2.59 9.14
C ALA A 19 8.89 2.57 9.55
N THR A 20 8.32 3.73 9.82
CA THR A 20 6.87 3.86 10.00
C THR A 20 6.24 3.97 8.61
N ILE A 21 5.48 2.94 8.22
CA ILE A 21 4.72 2.90 6.97
C ILE A 21 3.51 3.83 7.17
N VAL A 22 3.68 5.13 6.91
CA VAL A 22 2.55 6.07 6.88
C VAL A 22 1.88 5.98 5.52
N GLY A 23 0.98 5.01 5.36
CA GLY A 23 0.05 4.96 4.24
C GLY A 23 -1.29 5.56 4.66
N LYS A 24 -1.84 6.51 3.90
CA LYS A 24 -3.24 6.94 4.08
C LYS A 24 -4.16 5.75 3.81
N GLU A 25 -5.19 5.59 4.64
CA GLU A 25 -6.15 4.46 4.62
C GLU A 25 -7.02 4.44 3.35
N THR A 26 -7.17 5.56 2.65
CA THR A 26 -7.99 5.65 1.44
C THR A 26 -7.21 6.26 0.28
N GLN A 27 -7.41 5.74 -0.93
CA GLN A 27 -6.80 6.22 -2.16
C GLN A 27 -7.88 6.58 -3.19
N LEU A 28 -7.71 7.73 -3.84
CA LEU A 28 -8.53 8.10 -5.00
C LEU A 28 -7.98 7.38 -6.23
N VAL A 29 -8.81 6.55 -6.87
CA VAL A 29 -8.45 5.79 -8.08
C VAL A 29 -9.29 6.30 -9.26
N GLN A 30 -8.62 6.66 -10.35
CA GLN A 30 -9.26 7.09 -11.59
C GLN A 30 -9.37 5.92 -12.57
N ILE A 31 -10.59 5.57 -12.97
CA ILE A 31 -10.87 4.51 -13.93
C ILE A 31 -11.13 5.16 -15.29
N ASN A 32 -10.27 4.90 -16.27
CA ASN A 32 -10.40 5.40 -17.64
C ASN A 32 -10.36 4.22 -18.63
N SER A 33 -10.99 4.36 -19.79
CA SER A 33 -10.87 3.42 -20.90
C SER A 33 -10.89 4.14 -22.25
N GLN A 34 -10.26 3.53 -23.26
CA GLN A 34 -10.46 3.86 -24.66
C GLN A 34 -11.15 2.69 -25.37
N PRO A 35 -12.33 2.87 -25.98
CA PRO A 35 -13.19 4.05 -25.94
C PRO A 35 -13.82 4.30 -24.55
N SER A 36 -14.33 5.52 -24.32
CA SER A 36 -15.04 5.88 -23.09
C SER A 36 -16.40 5.19 -23.00
N GLY A 37 -16.96 5.10 -21.79
CA GLY A 37 -18.27 4.50 -21.54
C GLY A 37 -18.23 3.00 -21.23
N ALA A 38 -17.05 2.41 -21.04
CA ALA A 38 -16.92 1.02 -20.62
C ALA A 38 -17.50 0.83 -19.22
N LYS A 39 -18.29 -0.23 -19.03
CA LYS A 39 -18.80 -0.61 -17.71
C LYS A 39 -17.69 -1.24 -16.90
N PHE A 40 -17.57 -0.86 -15.63
CA PHE A 40 -16.63 -1.47 -14.70
C PHE A 40 -17.33 -1.86 -13.39
N SER A 41 -16.79 -2.88 -12.73
CA SER A 41 -17.15 -3.33 -11.38
C SER A 41 -15.85 -3.65 -10.65
N ILE A 42 -15.73 -3.15 -9.42
CA ILE A 42 -14.59 -3.32 -8.53
C ILE A 42 -15.06 -4.23 -7.40
N LYS A 43 -14.31 -5.30 -7.18
CA LYS A 43 -14.54 -6.25 -6.08
C LYS A 43 -13.35 -6.24 -5.13
N ASP A 44 -13.61 -6.45 -3.85
CA ASP A 44 -12.54 -6.66 -2.86
C ASP A 44 -12.00 -8.11 -2.92
N GLU A 45 -11.09 -8.43 -2.02
CA GLU A 45 -10.50 -9.76 -1.83
C GLU A 45 -11.51 -10.86 -1.40
N THR A 46 -12.64 -10.49 -0.79
CA THR A 46 -13.75 -11.38 -0.45
C THR A 46 -14.66 -11.66 -1.65
N GLY A 47 -14.45 -10.95 -2.76
CA GLY A 47 -15.28 -11.03 -3.96
C GLY A 47 -16.52 -10.14 -3.90
N THR A 48 -16.65 -9.29 -2.88
CA THR A 48 -17.77 -8.36 -2.69
C THR A 48 -17.63 -7.18 -3.63
N GLU A 49 -18.69 -6.81 -4.36
CA GLU A 49 -18.66 -5.61 -5.20
C GLU A 49 -18.72 -4.35 -4.35
N ILE A 50 -17.67 -3.52 -4.45
CA ILE A 50 -17.50 -2.29 -3.66
C ILE A 50 -17.69 -1.03 -4.50
N ALA A 51 -17.62 -1.12 -5.83
CA ALA A 51 -17.93 0.01 -6.72
C ALA A 51 -18.28 -0.46 -8.14
N HIS A 52 -19.14 0.27 -8.83
CA HIS A 52 -19.42 0.06 -10.26
C HIS A 52 -19.73 1.39 -10.95
N GLY A 53 -19.69 1.38 -12.29
CA GLY A 53 -20.05 2.54 -13.08
C GLY A 53 -19.58 2.45 -14.52
N ASN A 54 -19.46 3.61 -15.16
CA ASN A 54 -18.96 3.75 -16.52
C ASN A 54 -17.74 4.67 -16.53
N THR A 55 -16.75 4.35 -17.35
CA THR A 55 -15.56 5.20 -17.53
C THR A 55 -15.89 6.48 -18.32
N PRO A 56 -15.18 7.60 -18.06
CA PRO A 56 -14.22 7.80 -16.98
C PRO A 56 -14.91 8.16 -15.64
N GLN A 57 -14.51 7.53 -14.54
CA GLN A 57 -15.02 7.82 -13.20
C GLN A 57 -13.90 7.73 -12.17
N SER A 58 -13.93 8.59 -11.16
CA SER A 58 -13.04 8.50 -10.00
C SER A 58 -13.77 7.87 -8.83
N VAL A 59 -13.15 6.88 -8.20
CA VAL A 59 -13.71 6.15 -7.06
C VAL A 59 -12.71 6.19 -5.91
N MET A 60 -13.21 6.49 -4.70
CA MET A 60 -12.41 6.44 -3.48
C MET A 60 -12.44 5.00 -2.95
N LEU A 61 -11.29 4.36 -2.90
CA LEU A 61 -11.15 2.98 -2.42
C LEU A 61 -10.39 2.98 -1.10
N ALA A 62 -10.87 2.16 -0.15
CA ALA A 62 -10.09 1.83 1.03
C ALA A 62 -8.86 1.02 0.59
N LYS A 63 -7.70 1.36 1.14
CA LYS A 63 -6.48 0.57 0.99
C LYS A 63 -6.69 -0.69 1.85
N SER A 64 -6.42 -1.87 1.29
CA SER A 64 -6.49 -3.15 2.03
C SER A 64 -5.71 -3.06 3.35
N ASP A 65 -6.13 -3.84 4.36
CA ASP A 65 -5.72 -3.83 5.77
C ASP A 65 -4.22 -4.13 6.06
N GLY A 66 -3.34 -3.94 5.08
CA GLY A 66 -1.89 -3.98 5.27
C GLY A 66 -1.22 -5.32 4.99
N HIS A 67 -1.97 -6.32 4.49
CA HIS A 67 -1.43 -7.66 4.21
C HIS A 67 -0.43 -7.72 3.03
N TYR A 68 -0.25 -6.65 2.25
CA TYR A 68 0.68 -6.64 1.10
C TYR A 68 2.17 -6.59 1.49
N PHE A 69 2.52 -6.17 2.71
CA PHE A 69 3.93 -6.02 3.12
C PHE A 69 4.46 -7.18 3.98
N HIS A 70 3.72 -8.28 4.08
CA HIS A 70 4.09 -9.43 4.90
C HIS A 70 4.29 -10.70 4.04
N HIS A 71 5.21 -10.62 3.07
CA HIS A 71 5.90 -11.78 2.50
C HIS A 71 7.40 -11.48 2.41
#